data_AF-H0H0G6-F1
#
_entry.id   AF-H0H0G6-F1
#
_cell.length_a   1.000
_cell.length_b   1.000
_cell.length_c   1.000
_cell.angle_alpha   90.00
_cell.angle_beta   90.00
_cell.angle_gamma   90.00
#
_symmetry.space_group_name_H-M   'P 1'
#
loop_
_entity.id
_entity.type
_entity.pdbx_description
1 polymer ?
#
loop_
_entity_poly.entity_id
_entity_poly.type
_entity_poly.pdbx_seq_one_letter_code
_entity_poly.pdbx_strand_id
1 'polypeptide(L)'
;MTDLYNDSTLENLLDGLTDLNRIPKEYSPLLEPYFQNIANNTHLKFKALKICRFNFHKWNRLDSKNNKSISPHCKSENDKFSKAVDPEVIRRCLNLWYVLRGKEYKKLKNPPSANNIIKDEVDVSNIKGLNFVRLEFDEFGKSIRNPLNNLILEEVEVNDFLKE
;
A
#
# COMPACT_ATOMS: atom_id res chain seq x y z
N MET A 1 33.61 -10.42 -1.04
CA MET A 1 32.14 -10.34 -0.96
C MET A 1 31.79 -9.26 0.04
N THR A 2 31.29 -8.13 -0.41
CA THR A 2 30.80 -7.06 0.46
C THR A 2 29.51 -7.56 1.11
N ASP A 3 29.45 -7.56 2.43
CA ASP A 3 28.24 -7.95 3.16
C ASP A 3 27.16 -6.89 2.91
N LEU A 4 26.25 -7.17 1.99
CA LEU A 4 25.18 -6.25 1.54
C LEU A 4 24.24 -5.82 2.67
N TYR A 5 24.27 -6.52 3.81
CA TYR A 5 23.41 -6.27 4.97
C TYR A 5 24.15 -5.72 6.19
N ASN A 6 25.42 -5.30 6.03
CA ASN A 6 26.10 -4.63 7.14
C ASN A 6 25.39 -3.31 7.53
N ASP A 7 25.50 -2.96 8.81
CA ASP A 7 24.78 -1.82 9.39
C ASP A 7 25.07 -0.49 8.66
N SER A 8 26.30 -0.26 8.22
CA SER A 8 26.70 0.95 7.49
C SER A 8 25.99 1.07 6.13
N THR A 9 25.79 -0.05 5.44
CA THR A 9 25.12 -0.09 4.13
C THR A 9 23.63 0.17 4.30
N LEU A 10 23.00 -0.44 5.31
CA LEU A 10 21.59 -0.21 5.64
C LEU A 10 21.34 1.22 6.11
N GLU A 11 22.30 1.80 6.83
CA GLU A 11 22.22 3.18 7.27
C GLU A 11 22.31 4.15 6.08
N ASN A 12 23.25 3.91 5.16
CA ASN A 12 23.36 4.67 3.92
C ASN A 12 22.11 4.57 3.05
N LEU A 13 21.47 3.40 3.02
CA LEU A 13 20.20 3.19 2.34
C LEU A 13 19.09 4.06 2.96
N LEU A 14 18.99 4.09 4.29
CA LEU A 14 18.01 4.92 4.98
C LEU A 14 18.22 6.41 4.71
N ASP A 15 19.46 6.87 4.69
CA ASP A 15 19.80 8.26 4.39
C ASP A 15 19.48 8.64 2.92
N GLY A 16 19.57 7.66 2.00
CA GLY A 16 19.19 7.83 0.60
C GLY A 16 17.72 7.54 0.27
N LEU A 17 16.93 7.03 1.22
CA LEU A 17 15.60 6.47 0.95
C LEU A 17 14.65 7.45 0.25
N THR A 18 14.75 8.72 0.63
CA THR A 18 13.91 9.82 0.13
C THR A 18 14.47 10.51 -1.11
N ASP A 19 15.70 10.19 -1.52
CA ASP A 19 16.36 10.77 -2.69
C ASP A 19 16.23 9.83 -3.89
N LEU A 20 15.31 10.18 -4.80
CA LEU A 20 15.05 9.40 -6.00
C LEU A 20 16.20 9.44 -7.02
N ASN A 21 17.16 10.37 -6.89
CA ASN A 21 18.36 10.36 -7.72
C ASN A 21 19.38 9.33 -7.20
N ARG A 22 19.44 9.16 -5.87
CA ARG A 22 20.34 8.20 -5.23
C ARG A 22 19.80 6.78 -5.30
N ILE A 23 18.48 6.61 -5.17
CA ILE A 23 17.80 5.33 -5.34
C ILE A 23 16.67 5.54 -6.34
N PRO A 24 16.89 5.23 -7.64
CA PRO A 24 15.87 5.34 -8.67
C PRO A 24 14.62 4.52 -8.36
N LYS A 25 13.46 4.97 -8.84
CA LYS A 25 12.13 4.37 -8.56
C LYS A 25 12.02 2.91 -9.01
N GLU A 26 12.79 2.53 -10.01
CA GLU A 26 12.87 1.20 -10.59
C GLU A 26 13.39 0.17 -9.57
N TYR A 27 14.20 0.62 -8.61
CA TYR A 27 14.75 -0.24 -7.56
C TYR A 27 13.84 -0.40 -6.35
N SER A 28 12.75 0.38 -6.25
CA SER A 28 11.83 0.32 -5.12
C SER A 28 11.25 -1.07 -4.81
N PRO A 29 10.90 -1.91 -5.80
CA PRO A 29 10.46 -3.29 -5.54
C PRO A 29 11.55 -4.18 -4.92
N LEU A 30 12.83 -3.83 -5.10
CA LEU A 30 13.98 -4.59 -4.63
C LEU A 30 14.42 -4.20 -3.21
N LEU A 31 13.76 -3.21 -2.59
CA LEU A 31 14.14 -2.70 -1.27
C LEU A 31 13.63 -3.55 -0.10
N GLU A 32 12.66 -4.44 -0.34
CA GLU A 32 12.00 -5.21 0.72
C GLU A 32 12.98 -6.05 1.56
N PRO A 33 13.95 -6.80 0.99
CA PRO A 33 14.92 -7.55 1.79
C PRO A 33 15.76 -6.65 2.72
N TYR A 34 16.07 -5.43 2.29
CA TYR A 34 16.79 -4.47 3.12
C TYR A 34 15.92 -3.94 4.26
N PHE A 35 14.62 -3.73 4.01
CA PHE A 35 13.68 -3.33 5.05
C PHE A 35 13.53 -4.40 6.13
N GLN A 36 13.52 -5.68 5.76
CA GLN A 36 13.50 -6.79 6.72
C GLN A 36 14.74 -6.78 7.61
N ASN A 37 15.93 -6.58 7.04
CA ASN A 37 17.16 -6.48 7.82
C ASN A 37 17.18 -5.25 8.74
N ILE A 38 16.68 -4.10 8.26
CA ILE A 38 16.49 -2.89 9.09
C ILE A 38 15.52 -3.17 10.26
N ALA A 39 14.49 -3.99 10.05
CA ALA A 39 13.52 -4.32 11.10
C ALA A 39 14.12 -5.15 12.24
N ASN A 40 15.18 -5.92 11.95
CA ASN A 40 15.89 -6.75 12.92
C ASN A 40 16.88 -5.94 13.77
N ASN A 41 17.32 -4.77 13.32
CA ASN A 41 18.22 -3.88 14.07
C ASN A 41 17.42 -2.77 14.78
N THR A 42 17.46 -2.73 16.11
CA THR A 42 16.71 -1.76 16.93
C THR A 42 17.04 -0.30 16.60
N HIS A 43 18.32 0.02 16.36
CA HIS A 43 18.76 1.39 16.07
C HIS A 43 18.25 1.84 14.70
N LEU A 44 18.48 1.02 13.67
CA LEU A 44 18.06 1.30 12.30
C LEU A 44 16.53 1.36 12.19
N LYS A 45 15.82 0.46 12.87
CA LYS A 45 14.36 0.49 13.00
C LYS A 45 13.84 1.81 13.56
N PHE A 46 14.48 2.34 14.60
CA PHE A 46 14.10 3.64 15.17
C PHE A 46 14.34 4.79 14.18
N LYS A 47 15.49 4.81 13.51
CA LYS A 47 15.83 5.80 12.47
C LYS A 47 14.82 5.76 11.32
N ALA A 48 14.52 4.56 10.81
CA ALA A 48 13.55 4.31 9.76
C ALA A 48 12.14 4.81 10.11
N LEU A 49 11.67 4.55 11.34
CA LEU A 49 10.37 5.05 11.82
C LEU A 49 10.32 6.58 11.87
N LYS A 50 11.43 7.23 12.24
CA LYS A 50 11.54 8.70 12.27
C LYS A 50 11.42 9.28 10.86
N ILE A 51 12.11 8.69 9.89
CA ILE A 51 12.05 9.07 8.47
C ILE A 51 10.62 8.93 7.92
N CYS A 52 9.96 7.78 8.15
CA CYS A 52 8.59 7.56 7.68
C CYS A 52 7.61 8.59 8.27
N ARG A 53 7.66 8.80 9.59
CA ARG A 53 6.78 9.79 10.27
C ARG A 53 6.97 11.20 9.73
N PHE A 54 8.21 11.61 9.50
CA PHE A 54 8.52 12.92 8.96
C PHE A 54 7.86 13.12 7.58
N ASN A 55 8.02 12.14 6.69
CA ASN A 55 7.46 12.20 5.33
C ASN A 55 5.93 12.13 5.33
N PHE A 56 5.31 11.27 6.15
CA PHE A 56 3.84 11.21 6.29
C PHE A 56 3.25 12.53 6.81
N HIS A 57 3.90 13.15 7.78
CA HIS A 57 3.47 14.45 8.31
C HIS A 57 3.61 15.56 7.26
N LYS A 58 4.70 15.55 6.47
CA LYS A 58 4.89 16.49 5.37
C LYS A 58 3.84 16.31 4.27
N TRP A 59 3.50 15.06 3.91
CA TRP A 59 2.41 14.72 2.98
C TRP A 59 1.06 15.27 3.44
N ASN A 60 0.65 14.95 4.66
CA ASN A 60 -0.64 15.38 5.22
C ASN A 60 -0.80 16.91 5.31
N ARG A 61 0.30 17.64 5.57
CA ARG A 61 0.29 19.12 5.56
C ARG A 61 0.03 19.69 4.17
N LEU A 62 0.60 19.07 3.14
CA LEU A 62 0.44 19.53 1.76
C LEU A 62 -1.02 19.36 1.31
N ASP A 63 -1.61 18.21 1.61
CA ASP A 63 -3.00 17.90 1.30
C ASP A 63 -3.97 18.86 2.02
N SER A 64 -3.67 19.22 3.27
CA SER A 64 -4.47 20.19 4.04
C SER A 64 -4.39 21.62 3.49
N LYS A 65 -3.31 21.99 2.79
CA LYS A 65 -3.20 23.29 2.11
C LYS A 65 -3.94 23.31 0.78
N ASN A 66 -3.91 22.21 0.03
CA ASN A 66 -4.60 22.10 -1.26
C ASN A 66 -6.14 22.06 -1.12
N ASN A 67 -6.65 21.53 0.00
CA ASN A 67 -8.09 21.50 0.30
C ASN A 67 -8.65 22.80 0.90
N LYS A 68 -7.80 23.80 1.17
CA LYS A 68 -8.27 25.14 1.54
C LYS A 68 -8.56 25.90 0.24
N SER A 69 -9.75 25.65 -0.30
CA SER A 69 -10.29 26.30 -1.49
C SER A 69 -10.10 27.82 -1.45
N ILE A 70 -9.42 28.27 -2.49
CA ILE A 70 -9.30 29.62 -3.01
C ILE A 70 -10.64 30.37 -2.87
N SER A 71 -10.67 31.44 -2.08
CA SER A 71 -11.52 32.59 -2.38
C SER A 71 -10.83 33.38 -3.49
N PRO A 72 -11.50 33.74 -4.59
CA PRO A 72 -10.85 34.37 -5.74
C PRO A 72 -10.64 35.86 -5.46
N HIS A 73 -9.65 36.23 -4.65
CA HIS A 73 -9.03 37.54 -4.77
C HIS A 73 -7.65 37.57 -4.10
N CYS A 74 -6.71 38.16 -4.85
CA CYS A 74 -5.33 38.48 -4.47
C CYS A 74 -4.33 37.33 -4.64
N LYS A 75 -3.77 37.23 -5.87
CA LYS A 75 -2.51 36.54 -6.13
C LYS A 75 -1.39 37.35 -5.49
N SER A 76 -0.82 36.86 -4.39
CA SER A 76 0.51 37.26 -3.95
C SER A 76 1.49 36.23 -4.49
N GLU A 77 2.19 36.60 -5.56
CA GLU A 77 3.40 35.91 -6.00
C GLU A 77 4.43 36.03 -4.88
N ASN A 78 4.66 34.95 -4.13
CA ASN A 78 5.91 34.61 -3.42
C ASN A 78 5.67 33.54 -2.34
N ASP A 79 5.09 32.39 -2.69
CA ASP A 79 5.18 31.21 -1.82
C ASP A 79 6.26 30.27 -2.39
N LYS A 80 7.46 30.41 -1.83
CA LYS A 80 8.62 29.53 -2.04
C LYS A 80 8.15 28.08 -2.02
N PHE A 81 8.24 27.41 -3.17
CA PHE A 81 8.02 25.98 -3.40
C PHE A 81 8.25 25.14 -2.13
N SER A 82 7.19 24.89 -1.36
CA SER A 82 7.23 23.83 -0.36
C SER A 82 7.18 22.53 -1.14
N LYS A 83 8.35 22.07 -1.59
CA LYS A 83 8.53 20.94 -2.50
C LYS A 83 7.67 19.78 -2.00
N ALA A 84 6.59 19.50 -2.72
CA ALA A 84 5.68 18.40 -2.47
C ALA A 84 6.50 17.12 -2.25
N VAL A 85 6.09 16.28 -1.29
CA VAL A 85 6.76 14.97 -1.16
C VAL A 85 6.38 14.15 -2.36
N ASP A 86 7.37 13.56 -3.02
CA ASP A 86 7.12 12.70 -4.16
C ASP A 86 6.28 11.47 -3.72
N PRO A 87 5.21 11.11 -4.45
CA PRO A 87 4.39 9.93 -4.16
C PRO A 87 5.19 8.64 -3.98
N GLU A 88 6.28 8.48 -4.73
CA GLU A 88 7.14 7.29 -4.65
C GLU A 88 7.88 7.22 -3.31
N VAL A 89 8.29 8.36 -2.76
CA VAL A 89 8.90 8.45 -1.44
C VAL A 89 7.90 8.02 -0.36
N ILE A 90 6.64 8.42 -0.49
CA ILE A 90 5.57 7.99 0.40
C ILE A 90 5.30 6.50 0.27
N ARG A 91 5.30 5.96 -0.96
CA ARG A 91 5.14 4.53 -1.22
C ARG A 91 6.25 3.71 -0.55
N ARG A 92 7.51 4.11 -0.69
CA ARG A 92 8.65 3.50 0.03
C ARG A 92 8.47 3.54 1.54
N CYS A 93 8.06 4.69 2.08
CA CYS A 93 7.80 4.84 3.51
C CYS A 93 6.65 3.95 3.99
N LEU A 94 5.61 3.74 3.18
CA LEU A 94 4.49 2.84 3.50
C LEU A 94 4.95 1.38 3.54
N ASN A 95 5.70 0.94 2.53
CA ASN A 95 6.27 -0.41 2.48
C ASN A 95 7.19 -0.67 3.68
N LEU A 96 8.11 0.25 3.95
CA LEU A 96 9.00 0.18 5.11
C LEU A 96 8.20 0.16 6.42
N TRP A 97 7.21 1.04 6.57
CA TRP A 97 6.36 1.08 7.77
C TRP A 97 5.65 -0.26 8.01
N TYR A 98 5.11 -0.86 6.96
CA TYR A 98 4.45 -2.17 7.04
C TYR A 98 5.41 -3.23 7.57
N VAL A 99 6.63 -3.31 7.02
CA VAL A 99 7.66 -4.25 7.49
C VAL A 99 8.04 -3.99 8.96
N LEU A 100 8.19 -2.73 9.38
CA LEU A 100 8.61 -2.40 10.75
C LEU A 100 7.53 -2.62 11.82
N ARG A 101 6.25 -2.49 11.45
CA ARG A 101 5.11 -2.46 12.38
C ARG A 101 4.13 -3.62 12.20
N GLY A 102 4.24 -4.39 11.11
CA GLY A 102 3.28 -5.44 10.72
C GLY A 102 1.88 -4.91 10.40
N LYS A 103 1.72 -3.59 10.20
CA LYS A 103 0.41 -2.97 9.96
C LYS A 103 0.52 -1.69 9.16
N GLU A 104 -0.53 -1.42 8.38
CA GLU A 104 -0.65 -0.22 7.57
C GLU A 104 -0.71 1.07 8.40
N TYR A 105 -0.26 2.18 7.80
CA TYR A 105 -0.32 3.50 8.42
C TYR A 105 -1.68 4.17 8.17
N LYS A 106 -2.63 3.95 9.09
CA LYS A 106 -4.03 4.42 8.97
C LYS A 106 -4.25 5.94 8.97
N LYS A 107 -3.24 6.74 9.32
CA LYS A 107 -3.37 8.22 9.46
C LYS A 107 -2.98 8.98 8.19
N LEU A 108 -2.61 8.28 7.12
CA LEU A 108 -2.29 8.92 5.85
C LEU A 108 -3.59 9.31 5.13
N LYS A 109 -3.73 10.59 4.79
CA LYS A 109 -4.82 11.04 3.91
C LYS A 109 -4.38 10.85 2.47
N ASN A 110 -5.27 10.31 1.63
CA ASN A 110 -5.05 10.11 0.20
C ASN A 110 -3.69 9.45 -0.12
N PRO A 111 -3.44 8.20 0.33
CA PRO A 111 -2.19 7.50 0.01
C PRO A 111 -2.00 7.35 -1.51
N PRO A 112 -0.75 7.31 -2.00
CA PRO A 112 -0.49 7.02 -3.40
C PRO A 112 -1.07 5.65 -3.80
N SER A 113 -1.58 5.54 -5.03
CA SER A 113 -2.16 4.29 -5.53
C SER A 113 -1.13 3.17 -5.49
N ALA A 114 -1.54 2.01 -5.00
CA ALA A 114 -0.73 0.80 -5.11
C ALA A 114 -0.71 0.34 -6.58
N ASN A 115 0.45 -0.12 -7.05
CA ASN A 115 0.62 -0.62 -8.42
C ASN A 115 -0.20 -1.89 -8.71
N ASN A 116 -0.75 -2.54 -7.68
CA ASN A 116 -1.40 -3.85 -7.78
C ASN A 116 -2.94 -3.77 -7.89
N ILE A 117 -3.51 -2.59 -8.03
CA ILE A 117 -4.96 -2.43 -8.26
C ILE A 117 -5.17 -2.01 -9.70
N ILE A 118 -5.48 -2.97 -10.57
CA ILE A 118 -6.15 -2.66 -11.85
C ILE A 118 -7.56 -2.22 -11.46
N LYS A 119 -7.81 -0.91 -11.45
CA LYS A 119 -9.17 -0.36 -11.34
C LYS A 119 -9.74 -0.20 -12.74
N ASP A 120 -10.16 -1.31 -13.35
CA ASP A 120 -11.09 -1.22 -14.45
C ASP A 120 -12.47 -0.97 -13.84
N GLU A 121 -12.85 0.31 -13.76
CA GLU A 121 -14.24 0.70 -13.54
C GLU A 121 -15.03 0.31 -14.79
N VAL A 122 -15.50 -0.93 -14.83
CA VAL A 122 -16.35 -1.42 -15.90
C VAL A 122 -17.76 -0.87 -15.70
N ASP A 123 -18.18 0.02 -16.58
CA ASP A 123 -19.57 0.48 -16.64
C ASP A 123 -20.48 -0.68 -17.10
N VAL A 124 -21.12 -1.32 -16.13
CA VAL A 124 -21.98 -2.50 -16.32
C VAL A 124 -23.23 -2.20 -17.14
N SER A 125 -23.56 -0.92 -17.37
CA SER A 125 -24.79 -0.53 -18.06
C SER A 125 -24.81 -0.88 -19.56
N ASN A 126 -23.64 -1.12 -20.17
CA ASN A 126 -23.53 -1.42 -21.61
C ASN A 126 -23.25 -2.88 -21.97
N ILE A 127 -23.15 -3.80 -20.99
CA ILE A 127 -22.81 -5.19 -21.30
C ILE A 127 -24.08 -6.03 -21.44
N LYS A 128 -24.66 -6.03 -22.64
CA LYS A 128 -25.68 -7.02 -23.01
C LYS A 128 -24.99 -8.35 -23.35
N GLY A 129 -25.34 -9.41 -22.64
CA GLY A 129 -24.94 -10.79 -22.99
C GLY A 129 -23.77 -11.38 -22.19
N LEU A 130 -23.51 -10.92 -20.96
CA LEU A 130 -22.61 -11.62 -20.05
C LEU A 130 -23.30 -12.87 -19.48
N ASN A 131 -23.19 -13.99 -20.21
CA ASN A 131 -23.24 -15.31 -19.59
C ASN A 131 -21.94 -15.48 -18.79
N PHE A 132 -21.91 -14.94 -17.56
CA PHE A 132 -20.83 -15.21 -16.62
C PHE A 132 -20.88 -16.70 -16.23
N VAL A 133 -20.19 -17.54 -17.02
CA VAL A 133 -19.80 -18.86 -16.55
C VAL A 133 -18.61 -18.63 -15.62
N ARG A 134 -18.86 -18.67 -14.31
CA ARG A 134 -17.79 -18.68 -13.32
C ARG A 134 -16.93 -19.91 -13.59
N LEU A 135 -15.74 -19.70 -14.15
CA LEU A 135 -14.77 -20.77 -14.39
C LEU A 135 -14.18 -21.18 -13.05
N GLU A 136 -14.59 -22.34 -12.56
CA GLU A 136 -13.99 -22.97 -11.39
C GLU A 136 -13.00 -24.04 -11.85
N PHE A 137 -11.89 -24.19 -11.13
CA PHE A 137 -10.80 -25.09 -11.48
C PHE A 137 -10.55 -26.07 -10.34
N ASP A 138 -10.18 -27.31 -10.67
CA ASP A 138 -9.74 -28.30 -9.69
C ASP A 138 -8.32 -28.00 -9.17
N GLU A 139 -7.86 -28.80 -8.21
CA GLU A 139 -6.53 -28.69 -7.59
C GLU A 139 -5.36 -28.87 -8.59
N PHE A 140 -5.65 -29.32 -9.82
CA PHE A 140 -4.69 -29.50 -10.91
C PHE A 140 -4.89 -28.47 -12.05
N GLY A 141 -5.77 -27.49 -11.86
CA GLY A 141 -6.03 -26.41 -12.82
C GLY A 141 -6.93 -26.79 -14.00
N LYS A 142 -7.68 -27.89 -13.94
CA LYS A 142 -8.68 -28.25 -14.96
C LYS A 142 -10.04 -27.63 -14.64
N SER A 143 -10.74 -27.16 -15.67
CA SER A 143 -12.06 -26.52 -15.51
C SER A 143 -13.13 -27.51 -15.04
N ILE A 144 -13.87 -27.13 -14.00
CA ILE A 144 -15.00 -27.85 -13.42
C ILE A 144 -16.29 -27.32 -14.05
N ARG A 145 -17.08 -28.20 -14.66
CA ARG A 145 -18.34 -27.81 -15.34
C ARG A 145 -19.52 -27.60 -14.39
N ASN A 146 -19.56 -28.27 -13.24
CA ASN A 146 -20.63 -28.18 -12.24
C ASN A 146 -20.03 -28.18 -10.82
N PRO A 147 -19.53 -27.04 -10.34
CA PRO A 147 -18.83 -26.98 -9.06
C PRO A 147 -19.71 -27.29 -7.84
N LEU A 148 -21.03 -27.09 -7.96
CA LEU A 148 -21.99 -27.31 -6.88
C LEU A 148 -22.58 -28.73 -6.85
N ASN A 149 -22.13 -29.63 -7.73
CA ASN A 149 -22.71 -30.98 -7.82
C ASN A 149 -22.45 -31.85 -6.57
N ASN A 150 -21.49 -31.44 -5.73
CA ASN A 150 -21.14 -32.11 -4.48
C ASN A 150 -21.71 -31.41 -3.23
N LEU A 151 -22.51 -30.34 -3.40
CA LEU A 151 -23.22 -29.72 -2.28
C LEU A 151 -24.43 -30.60 -1.91
N ILE A 152 -24.28 -31.36 -0.83
CA ILE A 152 -25.40 -32.00 -0.15
C ILE A 152 -25.97 -30.97 0.81
N LEU A 153 -27.15 -30.43 0.52
CA LEU A 153 -27.88 -29.56 1.43
C LEU A 153 -28.64 -30.44 2.43
N GLU A 154 -28.14 -30.54 3.66
CA GLU A 154 -28.93 -31.06 4.78
C GLU A 154 -29.76 -29.92 5.37
N GLU A 155 -31.08 -30.02 5.24
CA GLU A 155 -32.01 -29.15 5.95
C GLU A 155 -32.09 -29.61 7.41
N VAL A 156 -31.53 -28.80 8.31
CA VAL A 156 -31.65 -29.03 9.76
C VAL A 156 -32.80 -28.18 10.28
N GLU A 157 -33.96 -28.79 10.55
CA GLU A 157 -35.03 -28.15 11.32
C GLU A 157 -34.60 -28.02 12.78
N VAL A 158 -34.35 -26.80 13.22
CA VAL A 158 -34.09 -26.50 14.63
C VAL A 158 -35.44 -26.44 15.36
N ASN A 159 -35.83 -27.55 15.98
CA ASN A 159 -36.89 -27.56 16.97
C ASN A 159 -36.26 -27.52 18.37
N ASP A 160 -36.84 -26.68 19.22
CA ASP A 160 -36.57 -26.49 20.66
C ASP A 160 -35.42 -25.53 21.04
N PHE A 161 -35.78 -24.26 21.19
CA PHE A 161 -35.08 -23.37 22.12
C PHE A 161 -35.53 -23.73 23.55
N LEU A 162 -34.68 -24.43 24.31
CA LEU A 162 -34.86 -24.51 25.76
C LEU A 162 -34.68 -23.09 26.34
N LYS A 163 -35.75 -22.52 26.90
CA LYS A 163 -35.68 -21.33 27.75
C LYS A 163 -35.31 -21.78 29.16
N GLU A 164 -34.22 -21.24 29.71
CA GLU A 164 -33.96 -21.22 31.16
C GLU A 164 -35.01 -20.37 31.90
#